data_AF-A0A2H0RA13-F1
#
_entry.id   AF-A0A2H0RA13-F1
#
_cell.length_a   1.000
_cell.length_b   1.000
_cell.length_c   1.000
_cell.angle_alpha   90.00
_cell.angle_beta   90.00
_cell.angle_gamma   90.00
#
_symmetry.space_group_name_H-M   'P 1'
#
loop_
_entity.id
_entity.type
_entity.pdbx_description
1 polymer ?
#
loop_
_entity_poly.entity_id
_entity_poly.type
_entity_poly.pdbx_seq_one_letter_code
_entity_poly.pdbx_strand_id
1 'polypeptide(L)' 'MQTSFDYYYSLPARVNSSKANAKVKQGVVTVVMPKEEEDKGKSIKVTEG' A
#
# COMPACT_ATOMS: atom_id res chain seq x y z
N MET A 1 26.56 14.86 10.20
CA MET A 1 25.77 14.60 8.98
C MET A 1 25.06 13.28 9.18
N GLN A 2 23.74 13.20 8.97
CA GLN A 2 23.03 11.93 9.03
C GLN A 2 23.24 11.20 7.70
N THR A 3 23.79 9.99 7.76
CA THR A 3 24.22 9.23 6.58
C THR A 3 23.32 8.05 6.26
N SER A 4 22.38 7.72 7.16
CA SER A 4 21.41 6.64 7.00
C SER A 4 20.07 6.98 7.68
N PHE A 5 19.00 6.40 7.17
CA PHE A 5 17.64 6.53 7.69
C PHE A 5 16.89 5.22 7.46
N ASP A 6 16.28 4.69 8.52
CA ASP A 6 15.46 3.49 8.50
C ASP A 6 14.08 3.80 9.09
N TYR A 7 13.02 3.35 8.42
CA TYR A 7 11.65 3.56 8.86
C TYR A 7 10.83 2.27 8.70
N TYR A 8 10.11 1.92 9.76
CA TYR A 8 9.27 0.73 9.81
C TYR A 8 7.85 1.14 10.19
N TYR A 9 6.87 0.56 9.49
CA TYR A 9 5.47 0.81 9.75
C TYR A 9 4.65 -0.48 9.55
N SER A 10 3.78 -0.78 10.51
CA SER A 10 2.87 -1.91 10.42
C SER A 10 1.65 -1.54 9.56
N LEU A 11 1.51 -2.21 8.41
CA LEU A 11 0.39 -1.97 7.51
C LEU A 11 -0.92 -2.51 8.10
N PRO A 12 -2.05 -1.81 7.90
CA PRO A 12 -3.34 -2.21 8.45
C PRO A 12 -4.01 -3.38 7.71
N ALA A 13 -3.43 -3.85 6.61
CA ALA A 13 -3.95 -4.94 5.78
C ALA A 13 -2.80 -5.76 5.19
N ARG A 14 -3.06 -7.00 4.78
CA ARG A 14 -2.08 -7.79 4.04
C ARG A 14 -1.90 -7.23 2.64
N VAL A 15 -0.66 -7.25 2.17
CA VAL A 15 -0.26 -6.72 0.87
C VAL A 15 0.43 -7.78 0.04
N ASN A 16 0.23 -7.73 -1.28
CA ASN A 16 0.96 -8.54 -2.23
C ASN A 16 2.34 -7.92 -2.48
N SER A 17 3.31 -8.32 -1.66
CA SER A 17 4.68 -7.79 -1.71
C SER A 17 5.36 -8.01 -3.07
N SER A 18 5.03 -9.10 -3.77
CA SER A 18 5.58 -9.43 -5.09
C SER A 18 5.16 -8.44 -6.18
N LYS A 19 4.10 -7.65 -5.94
CA LYS A 19 3.58 -6.63 -6.87
C LYS A 19 3.76 -5.20 -6.36
N ALA A 20 4.57 -5.00 -5.31
CA ALA A 20 4.87 -3.67 -4.80
C ALA A 20 5.68 -2.87 -5.83
N ASN A 21 5.42 -1.56 -5.92
CA ASN A 21 6.15 -0.64 -6.78
C ASN A 21 6.54 0.62 -6.01
N ALA A 22 7.71 1.18 -6.31
CA ALA A 22 8.18 2.42 -5.70
C ALA A 22 8.62 3.42 -6.76
N LYS A 23 8.36 4.70 -6.53
CA LYS A 23 8.80 5.82 -7.36
C LYS A 23 9.32 6.95 -6.51
N VAL A 24 10.33 7.65 -7.01
CA VAL A 24 10.87 8.87 -6.39
C VAL A 24 10.63 10.03 -7.33
N LYS A 25 9.99 11.09 -6.83
CA LYS A 25 9.76 12.32 -7.60
C LYS A 25 9.91 13.52 -6.67
N GLN A 26 10.77 14.46 -7.04
CA GLN A 26 10.98 15.73 -6.31
C GLN A 26 11.26 15.51 -4.80
N GLY A 27 12.08 14.51 -4.47
CA GLY A 27 12.44 14.20 -3.09
C GLY A 27 11.40 13.41 -2.29
N VAL A 28 10.25 13.05 -2.89
CA VAL A 28 9.21 12.24 -2.26
C VAL A 28 9.27 10.80 -2.76
N VAL A 29 9.33 9.85 -1.83
CA VAL A 29 9.21 8.41 -2.11
C VAL A 29 7.74 8.02 -2.03
N THR A 30 7.18 7.53 -3.13
CA THR A 30 5.82 6.97 -3.19
C THR A 30 5.91 5.46 -3.37
N VAL A 31 5.34 4.71 -2.45
CA VAL A 31 5.29 3.24 -2.50
C VAL A 31 3.83 2.81 -2.70
N VAL A 32 3.57 2.03 -3.74
CA VAL A 32 2.26 1.45 -4.03
C VAL A 32 2.33 -0.04 -3.71
N MET A 33 1.56 -0.47 -2.72
CA MET A 33 1.46 -1.86 -2.29
C MET A 33 0.01 -2.34 -2.48
N PRO A 34 -0.26 -3.19 -3.48
CA PRO A 34 -1.59 -3.74 -3.68
C PRO A 34 -2.02 -4.61 -2.49
N LYS A 35 -3.28 -4.50 -2.07
CA LYS A 35 -3.86 -5.43 -1.08
C LYS A 35 -3.85 -6.86 -1.64
N GLU A 36 -3.72 -7.84 -0.75
CA GLU A 36 -4.05 -9.22 -1.11
C GLU A 36 -5.53 -9.35 -1.47
N GLU A 37 -5.88 -10.32 -2.32
CA GLU A 37 -7.27 -10.50 -2.78
C GLU A 37 -8.23 -10.78 -1.61
N GLU A 38 -7.78 -11.51 -0.59
CA GLU A 38 -8.57 -11.85 0.61
C GLU A 38 -8.91 -10.62 1.47
N ASP A 39 -8.06 -9.60 1.44
CA ASP A 39 -8.19 -8.34 2.18
C ASP A 39 -8.91 -7.24 1.36
N LYS A 40 -9.31 -7.54 0.12
CA LYS A 40 -10.17 -6.64 -0.65
C LYS A 40 -11.61 -6.74 -0.14
N GLY A 41 -12.17 -5.61 0.25
CA GLY A 41 -13.58 -5.52 0.60
C GLY A 41 -14.46 -5.98 -0.55
N LYS A 42 -15.51 -6.75 -0.23
CA LYS A 42 -16.49 -7.20 -1.21
C LYS A 42 -17.37 -6.02 -1.60
N SER A 43 -17.56 -5.83 -2.90
CA SER A 43 -18.48 -4.81 -3.41
C SER A 43 -19.91 -5.21 -3.05
N ILE A 44 -20.63 -4.34 -2.35
CA ILE A 44 -22.05 -4.55 -2.01
C ILE A 44 -22.86 -3.65 -2.95
N LYS A 45 -23.72 -4.25 -3.77
CA LYS A 45 -24.68 -3.50 -4.58
C LYS A 45 -25.91 -3.20 -3.72
N VAL A 46 -26.27 -1.93 -3.60
CA VAL A 46 -27.53 -1.51 -3.00
C VAL A 46 -28.55 -1.41 -4.12
N THR A 47 -29.63 -2.19 -4.05
CA THR A 47 -30.80 -2.07 -4.92
C THR A 47 -31.85 -1.26 -4.17
N GLU A 48 -32.24 -0.10 -4.71
CA GLU A 48 -33.40 0.66 -4.23
C GLU A 48 -34.68 -0.13 -4.55
N GLY A 49 -35.61 -0.17 -3.59
CA GLY A 49 -36.92 -0.84 -3.69
C GLY A 49 -38.06 0.14 -3.78
#